data_AF-A0A6I4TFI0-F1
#
_entry.id   AF-A0A6I4TFI0-F1
#
_cell.length_a   1.000
_cell.length_b   1.000
_cell.length_c   1.000
_cell.angle_alpha   90.00
_cell.angle_beta   90.00
_cell.angle_gamma   90.00
#
_symmetry.space_group_name_H-M   'P 1'
#
loop_
_entity.id
_entity.type
_entity.pdbx_description
1 polymer ?
#
loop_
_entity_poly.entity_id
_entity_poly.type
_entity_poly.pdbx_seq_one_letter_code
_entity_poly.pdbx_strand_id
1 'polypeptide(L)'
;MIYFSAAAIFILASSGPTLSQIDEARFRVSIVYDDKSPRGHANAQVSLMKMAAKQCKGRGKAVSDGPLELNKAEPIRPGKEALSLSEVYSCKPKE
;
A
#
# COMPACT_ATOMS: atom_id res chain seq x y z
N MET A 1 15.92 -42.01 -11.22
CA MET A 1 14.86 -41.06 -11.62
C MET A 1 14.52 -40.22 -10.41
N ILE A 2 14.91 -38.94 -10.41
CA ILE A 2 14.61 -38.01 -9.31
C ILE A 2 13.49 -37.11 -9.81
N TYR A 3 12.29 -37.29 -9.25
CA TYR A 3 11.15 -36.40 -9.49
C TYR A 3 11.36 -35.12 -8.68
N PHE A 4 11.70 -34.02 -9.35
CA PHE A 4 11.63 -32.69 -8.76
C PHE A 4 10.16 -32.26 -8.70
N SER A 5 9.54 -32.41 -7.53
CA SER A 5 8.22 -31.84 -7.25
C SER A 5 8.34 -30.31 -7.20
N ALA A 6 7.86 -29.65 -8.26
CA ALA A 6 7.72 -28.21 -8.31
C ALA A 6 6.61 -27.78 -7.32
N ALA A 7 7.00 -27.25 -6.16
CA ALA A 7 6.08 -26.62 -5.24
C ALA A 7 5.58 -25.30 -5.85
N ALA A 8 4.31 -25.27 -6.27
CA ALA A 8 3.65 -24.06 -6.73
C ALA A 8 3.49 -23.08 -5.55
N ILE A 9 4.27 -22.00 -5.55
CA ILE A 9 4.11 -20.89 -4.61
C ILE A 9 2.86 -20.11 -5.04
N PHE A 10 1.73 -20.36 -4.37
CA PHE A 10 0.56 -19.50 -4.47
C PHE A 10 0.86 -18.17 -3.79
N ILE A 11 1.28 -17.18 -4.58
CA ILE A 11 1.36 -15.78 -4.12
C ILE A 11 -0.08 -15.30 -3.93
N LEU A 12 -0.56 -15.34 -2.69
CA LEU A 12 -1.80 -14.67 -2.29
C LEU A 12 -1.60 -13.17 -2.52
N ALA A 13 -2.13 -12.67 -3.64
CA ALA A 13 -2.27 -11.24 -3.88
C ALA A 13 -3.24 -10.68 -2.84
N SER A 14 -2.70 -10.26 -1.71
CA SER A 14 -3.44 -9.57 -0.65
C SER A 14 -4.05 -8.28 -1.22
N SER A 15 -5.38 -8.21 -1.26
CA SER A 15 -6.17 -7.06 -1.73
C SER A 15 -6.15 -5.85 -0.78
N GLY A 16 -5.12 -5.74 0.07
CA GLY A 16 -4.93 -4.66 1.02
C GLY A 16 -3.93 -3.61 0.56
N PRO A 17 -3.68 -2.57 1.39
CA PRO A 17 -2.58 -1.65 1.15
C PRO A 17 -1.27 -2.43 1.08
N THR A 18 -0.45 -2.11 0.08
CA THR A 18 0.87 -2.68 -0.13
C THR A 18 1.94 -1.74 0.42
N LEU A 19 3.03 -2.33 0.92
CA LEU A 19 4.20 -1.64 1.43
C LEU A 19 5.38 -2.00 0.53
N SER A 20 6.08 -1.00 0.03
CA SER A 20 7.34 -1.17 -0.71
C SER A 20 8.44 -0.38 -0.03
N GLN A 21 9.51 -1.07 0.38
CA GLN A 21 10.68 -0.40 0.99
C GLN A 21 11.47 0.32 -0.11
N ILE A 22 11.78 1.60 0.09
CA ILE A 22 12.63 2.38 -0.84
C ILE A 22 14.08 2.36 -0.35
N ASP A 23 14.30 2.71 0.91
CA ASP A 23 15.59 2.67 1.61
C ASP A 23 15.38 2.50 3.13
N GLU A 24 16.42 2.53 3.96
CA GLU A 24 16.32 2.29 5.41
C GLU A 24 15.37 3.25 6.15
N ALA A 25 15.20 4.47 5.64
CA ALA A 25 14.42 5.53 6.26
C ALA A 25 13.03 5.70 5.62
N ARG A 26 12.87 5.30 4.35
CA ARG A 26 11.69 5.59 3.53
C ARG A 26 11.00 4.34 3.00
N PHE A 27 9.68 4.38 3.00
CA PHE A 27 8.83 3.33 2.45
C PHE A 27 7.63 3.95 1.74
N ARG A 28 7.15 3.30 0.69
CA ARG A 28 5.94 3.67 -0.04
C ARG A 28 4.77 2.82 0.44
N VAL A 29 3.65 3.47 0.69
CA VAL A 29 2.36 2.81 0.89
C VAL A 29 1.53 3.01 -0.36
N SER A 30 0.96 1.95 -0.90
CA SER A 30 0.05 2.01 -2.06
C SER A 30 -1.26 1.30 -1.75
N ILE A 31 -2.39 1.85 -2.18
CA ILE A 31 -3.71 1.22 -2.04
C ILE A 31 -4.45 1.31 -3.36
N VAL A 32 -5.05 0.20 -3.78
CA VAL A 32 -5.97 0.16 -4.92
C VAL A 32 -7.39 0.24 -4.40
N TYR A 33 -8.19 1.11 -4.99
CA TYR A 33 -9.61 1.27 -4.64
C TYR A 33 -10.43 1.56 -5.89
N ASP A 34 -11.67 1.07 -5.91
CA ASP A 34 -12.57 1.16 -7.06
C ASP A 34 -13.82 2.02 -6.81
N ASP A 35 -14.03 2.47 -5.56
CA ASP A 35 -14.99 3.52 -5.22
C ASP A 35 -14.38 4.90 -5.45
N LYS A 36 -14.64 5.49 -6.62
CA LYS A 36 -14.13 6.81 -6.99
C LYS A 36 -14.94 7.99 -6.46
N SER A 37 -15.90 7.74 -5.56
CA SER A 37 -16.58 8.83 -4.87
C SER A 37 -15.61 9.59 -3.95
N PRO A 38 -15.90 10.85 -3.57
CA PRO A 38 -15.10 11.58 -2.59
C PRO A 38 -14.93 10.81 -1.27
N ARG A 39 -15.97 10.07 -0.86
CA ARG A 39 -15.93 9.22 0.33
C ARG A 39 -14.99 8.03 0.15
N GLY A 40 -15.04 7.35 -1.00
CA GLY A 40 -14.14 6.27 -1.34
C GLY A 40 -12.67 6.71 -1.35
N HIS A 41 -12.39 7.87 -1.94
CA HIS A 41 -11.06 8.47 -1.94
C HIS A 41 -10.58 8.82 -0.52
N ALA A 42 -11.41 9.45 0.29
CA ALA A 42 -11.08 9.75 1.70
C ALA A 42 -10.80 8.47 2.50
N ASN A 43 -11.59 7.42 2.30
CA ASN A 43 -11.35 6.11 2.93
C ASN A 43 -10.03 5.48 2.49
N ALA A 44 -9.66 5.62 1.22
CA ALA A 44 -8.39 5.14 0.69
C ALA A 44 -7.22 5.87 1.35
N GLN A 45 -7.29 7.19 1.47
CA GLN A 45 -6.28 8.01 2.13
C GLN A 45 -6.15 7.66 3.62
N VAL A 46 -7.26 7.51 4.35
CA VAL A 46 -7.25 7.07 5.76
C VAL A 46 -6.59 5.69 5.90
N SER A 47 -6.87 4.76 5.00
CA SER A 47 -6.28 3.42 5.02
C SER A 47 -4.78 3.47 4.80
N LEU A 48 -4.33 4.31 3.88
CA LEU A 48 -2.93 4.56 3.56
C LEU A 48 -2.19 5.15 4.79
N MET A 49 -2.76 6.16 5.45
CA MET A 49 -2.21 6.74 6.68
C MET A 49 -2.15 5.74 7.84
N LYS A 50 -3.19 4.91 8.01
CA LYS A 50 -3.21 3.86 9.04
C LYS A 50 -2.11 2.83 8.82
N MET A 51 -1.86 2.45 7.57
CA MET A 51 -0.78 1.52 7.22
C MET A 51 0.58 2.14 7.53
N ALA A 52 0.81 3.41 7.16
CA ALA A 52 2.04 4.12 7.49
C ALA A 52 2.27 4.20 9.01
N ALA A 53 1.24 4.56 9.77
CA ALA A 53 1.30 4.60 11.23
C ALA A 53 1.61 3.22 11.85
N LYS A 54 1.03 2.14 11.29
CA LYS A 54 1.32 0.77 11.71
C LYS A 54 2.78 0.41 11.45
N GLN A 55 3.32 0.78 10.28
CA GLN A 55 4.72 0.51 9.92
C GLN A 55 5.71 1.22 10.83
N CYS A 56 5.37 2.42 11.31
CA CYS A 56 6.22 3.17 12.25
C CYS A 56 5.98 2.87 13.73
N LYS A 57 5.08 1.93 14.07
CA LYS A 57 4.79 1.58 15.46
C LYS A 57 6.06 1.09 16.17
N GLY A 58 6.40 1.72 17.30
CA GLY A 58 7.61 1.43 18.06
C GLY A 58 8.88 2.13 17.57
N ARG A 59 8.89 2.71 16.36
CA ARG A 59 10.00 3.49 15.79
C ARG A 59 9.77 5.00 15.83
N GLY A 60 8.51 5.43 15.90
CA GLY A 60 8.16 6.85 15.90
C GLY A 60 6.76 7.15 15.37
N LYS A 61 6.61 8.29 14.69
CA LYS A 61 5.44 8.72 13.94
C LYS A 61 5.75 8.64 12.45
N ALA A 62 4.77 8.21 11.65
CA ALA A 62 4.86 8.26 10.20
C ALA A 62 4.68 9.72 9.72
N VAL A 63 5.63 10.20 8.93
CA VAL A 63 5.62 11.53 8.31
C VAL A 63 5.68 11.36 6.81
N SER A 64 4.80 12.05 6.09
CA SER A 64 4.83 12.07 4.62
C SER A 64 6.14 12.69 4.13
N ASP A 65 6.76 12.04 3.16
CA ASP A 65 8.06 12.40 2.58
C ASP A 65 7.97 12.48 1.05
N GLY A 66 6.81 12.91 0.54
CA GLY A 66 6.56 13.05 -0.89
C GLY A 66 5.10 13.42 -1.22
N PRO A 67 4.81 13.69 -2.49
CA PRO A 67 3.44 13.96 -2.92
C PRO A 67 2.57 12.70 -2.86
N LEU A 68 1.27 12.93 -2.73
CA LEU A 68 0.25 11.91 -2.94
C LEU A 68 0.11 11.64 -4.44
N GLU A 69 0.46 10.44 -4.89
CA GLU A 69 0.37 10.02 -6.27
C GLU A 69 -0.93 9.26 -6.53
N LEU A 70 -1.60 9.57 -7.65
CA LEU A 70 -2.84 8.94 -8.07
C LEU A 70 -2.67 8.38 -9.50
N ASN A 71 -2.80 7.08 -9.66
CA ASN A 71 -2.63 6.37 -10.92
C ASN A 71 -3.87 5.53 -11.27
N LYS A 72 -4.06 5.20 -12.55
CA LYS A 72 -5.02 4.15 -12.94
C LYS A 72 -4.46 2.79 -12.50
N ALA A 73 -5.34 1.89 -12.05
CA ALA A 73 -4.96 0.56 -11.61
C ALA A 73 -5.93 -0.50 -12.13
N GLU A 74 -5.46 -1.75 -12.13
CA GLU A 74 -6.34 -2.89 -12.37
C GLU A 74 -7.37 -3.01 -11.23
N PRO A 75 -8.64 -3.25 -11.57
CA PRO A 75 -9.70 -3.26 -10.59
C PRO A 75 -9.72 -4.55 -9.77
N ILE A 76 -9.99 -4.41 -8.47
CA ILE A 76 -10.19 -5.54 -7.56
C ILE A 76 -11.47 -6.30 -7.93
N ARG A 77 -12.51 -5.56 -8.37
CA ARG A 77 -13.79 -6.13 -8.80
C ARG A 77 -13.89 -6.14 -10.33
N PRO A 78 -14.22 -7.28 -10.96
CA PRO A 78 -14.42 -7.35 -12.41
C PRO A 78 -15.40 -6.29 -12.92
N GLY A 79 -15.07 -5.65 -14.03
CA GLY A 79 -15.94 -4.67 -14.69
C GLY A 79 -16.00 -3.29 -14.01
N LYS A 80 -15.17 -3.02 -12.99
CA LYS A 80 -15.00 -1.68 -12.42
C LYS A 80 -13.71 -1.03 -12.91
N GLU A 81 -13.65 0.29 -12.81
CA GLU A 81 -12.38 1.01 -12.95
C GLU A 81 -11.80 1.27 -11.57
N ALA A 82 -10.48 1.16 -11.40
CA ALA A 82 -9.82 1.42 -10.14
C ALA A 82 -8.72 2.47 -10.25
N LEU A 83 -8.43 3.07 -9.10
CA LEU A 83 -7.33 4.00 -8.91
C LEU A 83 -6.37 3.40 -7.88
N SER A 84 -5.08 3.65 -8.08
CA SER A 84 -4.06 3.44 -7.07
C SER A 84 -3.68 4.77 -6.46
N LEU A 85 -3.78 4.86 -5.15
CA LEU A 85 -3.27 5.97 -4.35
C LEU A 85 -1.97 5.52 -3.70
N SER A 86 -0.88 6.28 -3.84
CA SER A 86 0.38 5.96 -3.18
C SER A 86 1.11 7.18 -2.66
N GLU A 87 1.85 7.01 -1.58
CA GLU A 87 2.63 8.09 -0.96
C GLU A 87 3.83 7.51 -0.22
N VAL A 88 4.91 8.29 -0.15
CA VAL A 88 6.15 7.92 0.54
C VAL A 88 6.12 8.45 1.96
N TYR A 89 6.56 7.63 2.90
CA TYR A 89 6.63 7.95 4.32
C TYR A 89 8.00 7.64 4.88
N SER A 90 8.35 8.34 5.96
CA SER A 90 9.46 8.01 6.85
C SER A 90 9.00 7.95 8.30
N CYS A 91 9.69 7.15 9.13
CA CYS A 91 9.44 7.12 10.57
C CYS A 91 10.34 8.13 11.26
N LYS A 92 9.74 9.14 11.90
CA LYS A 92 10.43 10.17 12.68
C LYS A 92 10.16 10.00 14.18
N PRO A 93 11.10 10.35 15.08
CA PRO A 93 10.84 10.36 16.52
C PRO A 93 9.56 11.13 16.87
N LYS A 94 8.87 10.71 17.94
CA LYS A 94 7.74 11.47 18.47
C LYS A 94 8.33 12.63 19.26
N GLU A 95 8.11 13.85 18.81
CA GLU A 95 8.31 15.06 19.62
C GLU A 95 7.36 15.09 20.81
#